data_AF-A0A1B2JH00-F1
#
_entry.id   AF-A0A1B2JH00-F1
#
_cell.length_a   1.000
_cell.length_b   1.000
_cell.length_c   1.000
_cell.angle_alpha   90.00
_cell.angle_beta   90.00
_cell.angle_gamma   90.00
#
_symmetry.space_group_name_H-M   'P 1'
#
loop_
_entity.id
_entity.type
_entity.pdbx_description
1 polymer ?
#
loop_
_entity_poly.entity_id
_entity_poly.type
_entity_poly.pdbx_seq_one_letter_code
_entity_poly.pdbx_strand_id
1 'polypeptide(L)'
;MSWEELSAIVTEDPTDFKSWENLISSTEQINGGIVKASSDEDKQLLRILYQNFLVQFPLCEQYWINYALWEFKLGETEKAKDIFRKSLTTLPRSLLIWVAYAKFMINVETNRDRLHNQVLEKGRRMIGLHFYSHLYYDVYLDYLKSEDYKRYVFLLRRILEIPLYHYGKYFKLWFKLIENSDMEGIALIINEDDLKSWGHMGLQDLKVKLRKTYIDLYITTQYHTFKLWNLEKKLTHSNYFSPKPLKEITRNDWVSYVLFAYTQSTANPHTKNQHLPYFNDQFFLTIIERCLIVTGCYQDFWLIYAAYYLRKNMVQQAKEQLLRGMYLNPILNVDLRIQLVDLYLITKEVQKAHSVIVELYSFLPNSYEVFLKYLTVEKLAQKDFNLLQEFQDKLEAMQSTEYEAQFDYLFADILRYNIPVENLPALYEKYDTKSSLIYWKSYLSLNIFYLKSLKKFEAIKTLALERVDPKLKDDLEEYIKGIFY
;
A
#
# COMPACT_ATOMS: atom_id res chain seq x y z
N MET A 1 -12.87 -30.02 -16.04
CA MET A 1 -12.54 -30.43 -14.68
C MET A 1 -13.82 -30.45 -13.88
N SER A 2 -14.01 -31.46 -13.04
CA SER A 2 -15.14 -31.52 -12.11
C SER A 2 -14.96 -30.49 -10.99
N TRP A 3 -16.02 -30.27 -10.20
CA TRP A 3 -15.95 -29.37 -9.04
C TRP A 3 -14.95 -29.89 -8.00
N GLU A 4 -14.91 -31.21 -7.77
CA GLU A 4 -14.01 -31.85 -6.80
C GLU A 4 -12.54 -31.72 -7.23
N GLU A 5 -12.26 -31.90 -8.53
CA GLU A 5 -10.91 -31.70 -9.09
C GLU A 5 -10.45 -30.25 -8.87
N LEU A 6 -11.32 -29.27 -9.16
CA LEU A 6 -11.02 -27.85 -8.94
C LEU A 6 -10.81 -27.53 -7.46
N SER A 7 -11.64 -28.10 -6.58
CA SER A 7 -11.51 -27.94 -5.12
C SER A 7 -10.19 -28.51 -4.60
N ALA A 8 -9.74 -29.66 -5.14
CA ALA A 8 -8.46 -30.25 -4.77
C ALA A 8 -7.30 -29.35 -5.20
N ILE A 9 -7.33 -28.83 -6.43
CA ILE A 9 -6.29 -27.93 -6.97
C ILE A 9 -6.15 -26.67 -6.10
N VAL A 10 -7.24 -25.98 -5.77
CA VAL A 10 -7.15 -24.75 -4.94
C VAL A 10 -6.77 -25.02 -3.49
N THR A 11 -6.94 -26.26 -3.01
CA THR A 11 -6.50 -26.66 -1.67
C THR A 11 -4.99 -26.92 -1.66
N GLU A 12 -4.46 -27.50 -2.73
CA GLU A 12 -3.02 -27.75 -2.90
C GLU A 12 -2.26 -26.46 -3.24
N ASP A 13 -2.78 -25.64 -4.16
CA ASP A 13 -2.25 -24.32 -4.51
C ASP A 13 -3.33 -23.24 -4.38
N PRO A 14 -3.46 -22.60 -3.21
CA PRO A 14 -4.38 -21.49 -2.99
C PRO A 14 -4.09 -20.25 -3.84
N THR A 15 -2.93 -20.16 -4.49
CA THR A 15 -2.51 -19.00 -5.29
C THR A 15 -2.92 -19.09 -6.76
N ASP A 16 -3.41 -20.25 -7.22
CA ASP A 16 -3.91 -20.42 -8.59
C ASP A 16 -5.26 -19.73 -8.78
N PHE A 17 -5.18 -18.46 -9.18
CA PHE A 17 -6.32 -17.63 -9.50
C PHE A 17 -7.28 -18.29 -10.51
N LYS A 18 -6.77 -18.99 -11.53
CA LYS A 18 -7.63 -19.50 -12.60
C LYS A 18 -8.49 -20.66 -12.13
N SER A 19 -7.94 -21.54 -11.30
CA SER A 19 -8.68 -22.63 -10.67
C SER A 19 -9.76 -22.09 -9.73
N TRP A 20 -9.48 -21.03 -8.98
CA TRP A 20 -10.50 -20.32 -8.19
C TRP A 20 -11.64 -19.76 -9.03
N GLU A 21 -11.35 -19.06 -10.15
CA GLU A 21 -12.40 -18.52 -11.02
C GLU A 21 -13.32 -19.63 -11.55
N ASN A 22 -12.71 -20.73 -12.00
CA ASN A 22 -13.45 -21.87 -12.54
C ASN A 22 -14.31 -22.51 -11.44
N LEU A 23 -13.76 -22.66 -10.22
CA LEU A 23 -14.48 -23.23 -9.07
C LEU A 23 -15.69 -22.37 -8.66
N ILE A 24 -15.52 -21.04 -8.63
CA ILE A 24 -16.62 -20.10 -8.36
C ILE A 24 -17.70 -20.23 -9.44
N SER A 25 -17.30 -20.17 -10.72
CA SER A 25 -18.24 -20.31 -11.84
C SER A 25 -19.02 -21.63 -11.77
N SER A 26 -18.35 -22.76 -11.51
CA SER A 26 -19.01 -24.05 -11.32
C SER A 26 -19.99 -24.06 -10.15
N THR A 27 -19.65 -23.40 -9.04
CA THR A 27 -20.49 -23.31 -7.84
C THR A 27 -21.74 -22.45 -8.06
N GLU A 28 -21.58 -21.31 -8.74
CA GLU A 28 -22.69 -20.43 -9.10
C GLU A 28 -23.74 -21.11 -9.98
N GLN A 29 -23.33 -22.11 -10.76
CA GLN A 29 -24.15 -22.86 -11.71
C GLN A 29 -24.68 -24.19 -11.15
N ILE A 30 -24.43 -24.51 -9.87
CA ILE A 30 -24.97 -25.72 -9.23
C ILE A 30 -26.49 -25.77 -9.43
N ASN A 31 -26.99 -26.93 -9.86
CA ASN A 31 -28.42 -27.17 -10.14
C ASN A 31 -29.05 -26.18 -11.14
N GLY A 32 -28.26 -25.65 -12.09
CA GLY A 32 -28.72 -24.68 -13.08
C GLY A 32 -28.76 -23.23 -12.57
N GLY A 33 -28.19 -22.98 -11.39
CA GLY A 33 -28.04 -21.67 -10.80
C GLY A 33 -28.66 -21.57 -9.41
N ILE A 34 -27.92 -20.97 -8.47
CA ILE A 34 -28.42 -20.80 -7.10
C ILE A 34 -29.54 -19.73 -7.09
N VAL A 35 -30.65 -20.06 -6.43
CA VAL A 35 -31.84 -19.23 -6.25
C VAL A 35 -32.28 -19.22 -4.79
N LYS A 36 -33.27 -18.38 -4.45
CA LYS A 36 -33.81 -18.28 -3.07
C LYS A 36 -34.30 -19.62 -2.51
N ALA A 37 -34.87 -20.46 -3.39
CA ALA A 37 -35.39 -21.79 -3.04
C ALA A 37 -34.34 -22.91 -3.03
N SER A 38 -33.07 -22.62 -3.38
CA SER A 38 -31.99 -23.61 -3.30
C SER A 38 -31.77 -24.07 -1.85
N SER A 39 -31.12 -25.23 -1.70
CA SER A 39 -30.77 -25.79 -0.40
C SER A 39 -29.88 -24.84 0.41
N ASP A 40 -29.92 -24.97 1.74
CA ASP A 40 -29.07 -24.15 2.60
C ASP A 40 -27.60 -24.55 2.48
N GLU A 41 -27.34 -25.82 2.16
CA GLU A 41 -26.01 -26.34 1.83
C GLU A 41 -25.42 -25.64 0.60
N ASP A 42 -26.18 -25.52 -0.50
CA ASP A 42 -25.71 -24.86 -1.73
C ASP A 42 -25.40 -23.37 -1.48
N LYS A 43 -26.28 -22.67 -0.74
CA LYS A 43 -26.07 -21.27 -0.36
C LYS A 43 -24.83 -21.11 0.52
N GLN A 44 -24.62 -22.04 1.46
CA GLN A 44 -23.48 -22.00 2.36
C GLN A 44 -22.17 -22.30 1.63
N LEU A 45 -22.19 -23.22 0.67
CA LEU A 45 -21.04 -23.52 -0.19
C LEU A 45 -20.60 -22.28 -0.97
N LEU A 46 -21.55 -21.57 -1.61
CA LEU A 46 -21.29 -20.32 -2.32
C LEU A 46 -20.62 -19.28 -1.40
N ARG A 47 -21.14 -19.11 -0.18
CA ARG A 47 -20.61 -18.16 0.81
C ARG A 47 -19.18 -18.48 1.20
N ILE A 48 -18.91 -19.73 1.57
CA ILE A 48 -17.58 -20.17 1.99
C ILE A 48 -16.58 -19.96 0.85
N LEU A 49 -16.98 -20.30 -0.38
CA LEU A 49 -16.11 -20.16 -1.54
C LEU A 49 -15.74 -18.70 -1.82
N TYR A 50 -16.72 -17.80 -1.82
CA TYR A 50 -16.45 -16.36 -1.96
C TYR A 50 -15.60 -15.81 -0.81
N GLN A 51 -15.86 -16.24 0.43
CA GLN A 51 -15.07 -15.81 1.59
C GLN A 51 -13.61 -16.27 1.48
N ASN A 52 -13.37 -17.53 1.14
CA ASN A 52 -12.02 -18.08 0.99
C ASN A 52 -11.28 -17.43 -0.19
N PHE A 53 -11.96 -17.24 -1.32
CA PHE A 53 -11.39 -16.53 -2.46
C PHE A 53 -10.98 -15.10 -2.10
N LEU A 54 -11.82 -14.35 -1.39
CA LEU A 54 -11.54 -12.96 -1.01
C LEU A 54 -10.53 -12.83 0.14
N VAL A 55 -10.27 -13.92 0.87
CA VAL A 55 -9.10 -14.01 1.76
C VAL A 55 -7.82 -14.09 0.92
N GLN A 56 -7.78 -14.96 -0.11
CA GLN A 56 -6.61 -15.11 -0.97
C GLN A 56 -6.38 -13.92 -1.91
N PHE A 57 -7.44 -13.35 -2.50
CA PHE A 57 -7.38 -12.27 -3.47
C PHE A 57 -8.22 -11.06 -3.04
N PRO A 58 -7.88 -10.40 -1.91
CA PRO A 58 -8.69 -9.32 -1.34
C PRO A 58 -8.77 -8.08 -2.23
N LEU A 59 -7.85 -7.93 -3.20
CA LEU A 59 -7.79 -6.82 -4.16
C LEU A 59 -8.76 -6.99 -5.35
N CYS A 60 -9.44 -8.14 -5.46
CA CYS A 60 -10.41 -8.40 -6.53
C CYS A 60 -11.75 -7.70 -6.29
N GLU A 61 -11.80 -6.39 -6.59
CA GLU A 61 -12.97 -5.53 -6.38
C GLU A 61 -14.28 -6.11 -6.93
N GLN A 62 -14.24 -6.71 -8.11
CA GLN A 62 -15.44 -7.25 -8.76
C GLN A 62 -16.06 -8.42 -7.98
N TYR A 63 -15.25 -9.27 -7.36
CA TYR A 63 -15.75 -10.43 -6.62
C TYR A 63 -16.39 -10.02 -5.28
N TRP A 64 -15.92 -8.93 -4.65
CA TRP A 64 -16.62 -8.32 -3.51
C TRP A 64 -18.03 -7.87 -3.89
N ILE A 65 -18.17 -7.24 -5.07
CA ILE A 65 -19.46 -6.76 -5.58
C ILE A 65 -20.36 -7.94 -5.92
N ASN A 66 -19.85 -8.92 -6.66
CA ASN A 66 -20.60 -10.14 -7.01
C ASN A 66 -21.11 -10.84 -5.76
N TYR A 67 -20.28 -10.97 -4.73
CA TYR A 67 -20.67 -11.62 -3.49
C TYR A 67 -21.84 -10.89 -2.79
N ALA A 68 -21.74 -9.56 -2.67
CA ALA A 68 -22.82 -8.77 -2.08
C ALA A 68 -24.12 -8.84 -2.90
N LEU A 69 -24.01 -8.82 -4.23
CA LEU A 69 -25.16 -8.97 -5.13
C LEU A 69 -25.78 -10.37 -5.07
N TRP A 70 -24.99 -11.41 -4.84
CA TRP A 70 -25.49 -12.76 -4.58
C TRP A 70 -26.32 -12.84 -3.31
N GLU A 71 -25.84 -12.31 -2.18
CA GLU A 71 -26.64 -12.26 -0.95
C GLU A 71 -27.94 -11.47 -1.16
N PHE A 72 -27.87 -10.34 -1.87
CA PHE A 72 -29.08 -9.57 -2.18
C PHE A 72 -30.06 -10.36 -3.06
N LYS A 73 -29.57 -11.06 -4.10
CA LYS A 73 -30.39 -11.93 -4.96
C LYS A 73 -31.06 -13.05 -4.14
N LEU A 74 -30.39 -13.55 -3.11
CA LEU A 74 -30.92 -14.55 -2.18
C LEU A 74 -31.90 -13.96 -1.14
N GLY A 75 -32.08 -12.64 -1.11
CA GLY A 75 -32.97 -11.93 -0.19
C GLY A 75 -32.30 -11.44 1.09
N GLU A 76 -31.00 -11.68 1.25
CA GLU A 76 -30.21 -11.39 2.45
C GLU A 76 -29.64 -9.96 2.40
N THR A 77 -30.54 -8.96 2.48
CA THR A 77 -30.19 -7.54 2.29
C THR A 77 -29.17 -7.02 3.31
N GLU A 78 -29.28 -7.41 4.58
CA GLU A 78 -28.32 -6.98 5.61
C GLU A 78 -26.94 -7.63 5.41
N LYS A 79 -26.88 -8.91 5.01
CA LYS A 79 -25.59 -9.56 4.67
C LYS A 79 -24.93 -8.87 3.48
N ALA A 80 -25.70 -8.49 2.46
CA ALA A 80 -25.19 -7.71 1.33
C ALA A 80 -24.58 -6.37 1.79
N LYS A 81 -25.27 -5.64 2.69
CA LYS A 81 -24.74 -4.40 3.30
C LYS A 81 -23.42 -4.67 4.04
N ASP A 82 -23.33 -5.75 4.81
CA ASP A 82 -22.13 -6.09 5.57
C ASP A 82 -20.96 -6.48 4.67
N ILE A 83 -21.20 -7.20 3.59
CA ILE A 83 -20.16 -7.51 2.59
C ILE A 83 -19.64 -6.24 1.93
N PHE A 84 -20.52 -5.29 1.54
CA PHE A 84 -20.07 -3.99 1.03
C PHE A 84 -19.29 -3.17 2.06
N ARG A 85 -19.69 -3.20 3.34
CA ARG A 85 -18.93 -2.51 4.40
C ARG A 85 -17.56 -3.14 4.59
N LYS A 86 -17.49 -4.48 4.63
CA LYS A 86 -16.24 -5.24 4.75
C LYS A 86 -15.31 -4.95 3.58
N SER A 87 -15.83 -4.96 2.36
CA SER A 87 -15.03 -4.66 1.16
C SER A 87 -14.48 -3.22 1.19
N LEU A 88 -15.24 -2.26 1.70
CA LEU A 88 -14.79 -0.88 1.90
C LEU A 88 -13.87 -0.68 3.12
N THR A 89 -13.78 -1.65 4.03
CA THR A 89 -12.72 -1.69 5.04
C THR A 89 -11.41 -2.18 4.43
N THR A 90 -11.48 -3.19 3.53
CA THR A 90 -10.31 -3.74 2.84
C THR A 90 -9.77 -2.81 1.74
N LEU A 91 -10.67 -2.24 0.95
CA LEU A 91 -10.40 -1.39 -0.22
C LEU A 91 -11.12 -0.03 -0.08
N PRO A 92 -10.68 0.82 0.86
CA PRO A 92 -11.42 2.02 1.27
C PRO A 92 -11.59 3.07 0.18
N ARG A 93 -10.75 3.05 -0.86
CA ARG A 93 -10.80 3.99 -1.98
C ARG A 93 -11.09 3.33 -3.33
N SER A 94 -11.66 2.12 -3.32
CA SER A 94 -12.14 1.48 -4.56
C SER A 94 -13.30 2.27 -5.17
N LEU A 95 -13.06 2.88 -6.34
CA LEU A 95 -14.12 3.57 -7.08
C LEU A 95 -15.24 2.59 -7.45
N LEU A 96 -14.88 1.38 -7.89
CA LEU A 96 -15.81 0.38 -8.37
C LEU A 96 -16.79 -0.06 -7.26
N ILE A 97 -16.27 -0.38 -6.07
CA ILE A 97 -17.08 -0.79 -4.93
C ILE A 97 -17.96 0.36 -4.44
N TRP A 98 -17.43 1.59 -4.32
CA TRP A 98 -18.23 2.73 -3.87
C TRP A 98 -19.39 3.04 -4.83
N VAL A 99 -19.19 2.94 -6.15
CA VAL A 99 -20.27 3.13 -7.14
C VAL A 99 -21.33 2.04 -7.01
N ALA A 100 -20.93 0.78 -6.90
CA ALA A 100 -21.86 -0.34 -6.72
C ALA A 100 -22.64 -0.22 -5.41
N TYR A 101 -21.95 0.10 -4.31
CA TYR A 101 -22.56 0.28 -3.00
C TYR A 101 -23.54 1.46 -2.97
N ALA A 102 -23.21 2.59 -3.58
CA ALA A 102 -24.13 3.73 -3.66
C ALA A 102 -25.41 3.37 -4.43
N LYS A 103 -25.28 2.73 -5.60
CA LYS A 103 -26.44 2.27 -6.39
C LYS A 103 -27.30 1.28 -5.61
N PHE A 104 -26.68 0.32 -4.93
CA PHE A 104 -27.37 -0.63 -4.06
C PHE A 104 -28.12 0.08 -2.93
N MET A 105 -27.43 0.95 -2.18
CA MET A 105 -28.01 1.66 -1.03
C MET A 105 -29.13 2.61 -1.40
N ILE A 106 -29.07 3.28 -2.56
CA ILE A 106 -30.18 4.12 -3.06
C ILE A 106 -31.47 3.30 -3.21
N ASN A 107 -31.37 2.02 -3.59
CA ASN A 107 -32.53 1.16 -3.79
C ASN A 107 -33.07 0.54 -2.49
N VAL A 108 -32.25 0.41 -1.43
CA VAL A 108 -32.61 -0.37 -0.23
C VAL A 108 -32.68 0.44 1.06
N GLU A 109 -32.05 1.62 1.14
CA GLU A 109 -32.04 2.46 2.33
C GLU A 109 -33.17 3.48 2.28
N THR A 110 -34.10 3.36 3.22
CA THR A 110 -35.25 4.27 3.31
C THR A 110 -34.93 5.53 4.10
N ASN A 111 -33.92 5.50 4.98
CA ASN A 111 -33.48 6.67 5.73
C ASN A 111 -32.60 7.58 4.86
N ARG A 112 -33.20 8.67 4.37
CA ARG A 112 -32.55 9.66 3.48
C ARG A 112 -31.30 10.29 4.08
N ASP A 113 -31.31 10.61 5.37
CA ASP A 113 -30.15 11.22 6.05
C ASP A 113 -28.99 10.23 6.18
N ARG A 114 -29.30 8.97 6.45
CA ARG A 114 -28.30 7.90 6.51
C ARG A 114 -27.69 7.65 5.15
N LEU A 115 -28.51 7.53 4.11
CA LEU A 115 -28.07 7.37 2.73
C LEU A 115 -27.17 8.53 2.30
N HIS A 116 -27.61 9.77 2.55
CA HIS A 116 -26.84 10.95 2.20
C HIS A 116 -25.50 11.02 2.94
N ASN A 117 -25.50 10.92 4.27
CA ASN A 117 -24.30 11.18 5.08
C ASN A 117 -23.34 9.99 5.13
N GLN A 118 -23.84 8.77 5.33
CA GLN A 118 -23.01 7.58 5.59
C GLN A 118 -22.57 6.87 4.30
N VAL A 119 -23.30 7.08 3.19
CA VAL A 119 -22.97 6.48 1.89
C VAL A 119 -22.49 7.54 0.94
N LEU A 120 -23.35 8.49 0.56
CA LEU A 120 -23.07 9.41 -0.56
C LEU A 120 -21.95 10.41 -0.25
N GLU A 121 -22.03 11.13 0.86
CA GLU A 121 -20.97 12.06 1.30
C GLU A 121 -19.70 11.34 1.72
N LYS A 122 -19.83 10.17 2.37
CA LYS A 122 -18.66 9.37 2.75
C LYS A 122 -17.90 8.91 1.51
N GLY A 123 -18.57 8.30 0.53
CA GLY A 123 -17.94 7.90 -0.72
C GLY A 123 -17.33 9.09 -1.47
N ARG A 124 -18.02 10.25 -1.51
CA ARG A 124 -17.46 11.48 -2.09
C ARG A 124 -16.12 11.87 -1.44
N ARG A 125 -15.99 11.75 -0.11
CA ARG A 125 -14.71 12.05 0.59
C ARG A 125 -13.63 11.02 0.28
N MET A 126 -13.99 9.75 0.13
CA MET A 126 -13.03 8.66 -0.09
C MET A 126 -12.51 8.59 -1.52
N ILE A 127 -13.38 8.80 -2.52
CA ILE A 127 -13.07 8.59 -3.94
C ILE A 127 -13.35 9.79 -4.84
N GLY A 128 -13.83 10.91 -4.29
CA GLY A 128 -14.24 12.06 -5.09
C GLY A 128 -13.12 12.77 -5.84
N LEU A 129 -11.85 12.47 -5.53
CA LEU A 129 -10.67 12.97 -6.25
C LEU A 129 -10.08 11.96 -7.23
N HIS A 130 -10.69 10.79 -7.37
CA HIS A 130 -10.29 9.81 -8.37
C HIS A 130 -10.57 10.37 -9.77
N PHE A 131 -9.66 10.20 -10.72
CA PHE A 131 -9.76 10.77 -12.07
C PHE A 131 -11.06 10.33 -12.79
N TYR A 132 -11.47 9.08 -12.57
CA TYR A 132 -12.72 8.51 -13.08
C TYR A 132 -13.93 8.62 -12.13
N SER A 133 -13.86 9.41 -11.05
CA SER A 133 -14.97 9.54 -10.08
C SER A 133 -16.25 10.17 -10.66
N HIS A 134 -16.23 10.59 -11.91
CA HIS A 134 -17.43 10.97 -12.65
C HIS A 134 -18.51 9.86 -12.60
N LEU A 135 -18.11 8.58 -12.56
CA LEU A 135 -19.03 7.44 -12.39
C LEU A 135 -19.82 7.48 -11.08
N TYR A 136 -19.18 7.99 -10.02
CA TYR A 136 -19.81 8.14 -8.71
C TYR A 136 -20.64 9.43 -8.64
N TYR A 137 -20.10 10.53 -9.16
CA TYR A 137 -20.80 11.81 -9.17
C TYR A 137 -22.08 11.78 -10.01
N ASP A 138 -22.13 11.02 -11.11
CA ASP A 138 -23.38 10.84 -11.87
C ASP A 138 -24.48 10.24 -10.98
N VAL A 139 -24.18 9.12 -10.29
CA VAL A 139 -25.11 8.48 -9.36
C VAL A 139 -25.57 9.43 -8.26
N TYR A 140 -24.64 10.21 -7.69
CA TYR A 140 -24.94 11.11 -6.60
C TYR A 140 -25.76 12.33 -7.06
N LEU A 141 -25.41 12.92 -8.21
CA LEU A 141 -26.16 14.02 -8.79
C LEU A 141 -27.57 13.58 -9.21
N ASP A 142 -27.72 12.41 -9.81
CA ASP A 142 -29.03 11.88 -10.19
C ASP A 142 -29.95 11.72 -8.98
N TYR A 143 -29.44 11.19 -7.87
CA TYR A 143 -30.17 11.11 -6.60
C TYR A 143 -30.55 12.49 -6.04
N LEU A 144 -29.59 13.44 -5.96
CA LEU A 144 -29.87 14.77 -5.42
C LEU A 144 -30.82 15.57 -6.30
N LYS A 145 -30.81 15.34 -7.61
CA LYS A 145 -31.68 16.06 -8.55
C LYS A 145 -33.16 15.81 -8.26
N SER A 146 -33.53 14.61 -7.81
CA SER A 146 -34.91 14.30 -7.40
C SER A 146 -35.19 14.66 -5.94
N GLU A 147 -34.20 14.55 -5.06
CA GLU A 147 -34.42 14.64 -3.61
C GLU A 147 -34.15 16.03 -3.00
N ASP A 148 -33.07 16.70 -3.41
CA ASP A 148 -32.63 17.99 -2.85
C ASP A 148 -31.86 18.79 -3.91
N TYR A 149 -32.61 19.62 -4.65
CA TYR A 149 -32.07 20.42 -5.74
C TYR A 149 -31.03 21.44 -5.28
N LYS A 150 -31.14 21.96 -4.05
CA LYS A 150 -30.15 22.89 -3.50
C LYS A 150 -28.80 22.19 -3.32
N ARG A 151 -28.80 20.99 -2.74
CA ARG A 151 -27.59 20.18 -2.62
C ARG A 151 -27.06 19.74 -3.98
N TYR A 152 -27.93 19.48 -4.96
CA TYR A 152 -27.52 19.21 -6.34
C TYR A 152 -26.67 20.35 -6.92
N VAL A 153 -27.14 21.61 -6.81
CA VAL A 153 -26.41 22.79 -7.28
C VAL A 153 -25.05 22.91 -6.58
N PHE A 154 -25.02 22.75 -5.26
CA PHE A 154 -23.77 22.82 -4.48
C PHE A 154 -22.78 21.72 -4.84
N LEU A 155 -23.25 20.49 -5.00
CA LEU A 155 -22.38 19.39 -5.41
C LEU A 155 -21.83 19.62 -6.82
N LEU A 156 -22.70 20.01 -7.76
CA LEU A 156 -22.29 20.32 -9.14
C LEU A 156 -21.22 21.42 -9.17
N ARG A 157 -21.42 22.50 -8.40
CA ARG A 157 -20.44 23.58 -8.24
C ARG A 157 -19.07 23.07 -7.79
N ARG A 158 -19.03 22.17 -6.80
CA ARG A 158 -17.78 21.59 -6.27
C ARG A 158 -17.07 20.71 -7.30
N ILE A 159 -17.83 19.94 -8.08
CA ILE A 159 -17.27 19.04 -9.11
C ILE A 159 -16.48 19.83 -10.17
N LEU A 160 -16.86 21.08 -10.47
CA LEU A 160 -16.18 21.90 -11.47
C LEU A 160 -14.70 22.17 -11.15
N GLU A 161 -14.31 22.10 -9.88
CA GLU A 161 -12.94 22.32 -9.42
C GLU A 161 -12.08 21.05 -9.47
N ILE A 162 -12.69 19.91 -9.81
CA ILE A 162 -12.01 18.61 -9.79
C ILE A 162 -11.60 18.25 -11.22
N PRO A 163 -10.32 17.96 -11.48
CA PRO A 163 -9.81 17.59 -12.80
C PRO A 163 -10.19 16.14 -13.17
N LEU A 164 -11.47 15.91 -13.48
CA LEU A 164 -12.02 14.60 -13.84
C LEU A 164 -11.85 14.30 -15.33
N TYR A 165 -11.81 13.01 -15.68
CA TYR A 165 -11.79 12.57 -17.08
C TYR A 165 -12.92 13.20 -17.93
N HIS A 166 -14.15 13.19 -17.41
CA HIS A 166 -15.32 13.78 -18.06
C HIS A 166 -15.73 15.14 -17.46
N TYR A 167 -14.78 15.98 -17.03
CA TYR A 167 -15.09 17.30 -16.44
C TYR A 167 -16.03 18.17 -17.30
N GLY A 168 -15.84 18.18 -18.63
CA GLY A 168 -16.59 19.03 -19.56
C GLY A 168 -18.11 18.81 -19.53
N LYS A 169 -18.59 17.60 -19.18
CA LYS A 169 -20.03 17.33 -19.06
C LYS A 169 -20.66 18.14 -17.92
N TYR A 170 -19.94 18.32 -16.81
CA TYR A 170 -20.43 19.06 -15.65
C TYR A 170 -20.46 20.56 -15.91
N PHE A 171 -19.47 21.09 -16.64
CA PHE A 171 -19.52 22.48 -17.10
C PHE A 171 -20.70 22.72 -18.06
N LYS A 172 -20.98 21.79 -18.98
CA LYS A 172 -22.17 21.87 -19.83
C LYS A 172 -23.48 21.90 -19.01
N LEU A 173 -23.59 21.04 -17.99
CA LEU A 173 -24.73 21.06 -17.06
C LEU A 173 -24.82 22.38 -16.30
N TRP A 174 -23.69 22.89 -15.80
CA TRP A 174 -23.61 24.13 -15.05
C TRP A 174 -24.00 25.36 -15.87
N PHE A 175 -23.51 25.47 -17.11
CA PHE A 175 -23.87 26.56 -18.00
C PHE A 175 -25.34 26.53 -18.39
N LYS A 176 -25.90 25.34 -18.65
CA LYS A 176 -27.35 25.18 -18.87
C LYS A 176 -28.16 25.58 -17.63
N LEU A 177 -27.64 25.31 -16.44
CA LEU A 177 -28.26 25.74 -15.19
C LEU A 177 -28.30 27.27 -15.11
N ILE A 178 -27.17 27.95 -15.30
CA ILE A 178 -27.10 29.43 -15.32
C ILE A 178 -28.05 30.03 -16.36
N GLU A 179 -28.08 29.47 -17.58
CA GLU A 179 -28.95 29.94 -18.67
C GLU A 179 -30.43 29.87 -18.27
N ASN A 180 -30.85 28.80 -17.60
CA ASN A 180 -32.23 28.55 -17.23
C ASN A 180 -32.64 29.10 -15.84
N SER A 181 -31.71 29.54 -15.01
CA SER A 181 -32.01 30.05 -13.66
C SER A 181 -32.76 31.38 -13.69
N ASP A 182 -33.68 31.56 -12.75
CA ASP A 182 -34.23 32.85 -12.34
C ASP A 182 -33.40 33.45 -11.20
N MET A 183 -33.88 34.53 -10.57
CA MET A 183 -33.17 35.18 -9.46
C MET A 183 -32.97 34.25 -8.26
N GLU A 184 -33.95 33.37 -7.96
CA GLU A 184 -33.84 32.40 -6.87
C GLU A 184 -32.77 31.34 -7.18
N GLY A 185 -32.75 30.82 -8.41
CA GLY A 185 -31.72 29.90 -8.88
C GLY A 185 -30.31 30.52 -8.88
N ILE A 186 -30.20 31.81 -9.19
CA ILE A 186 -28.93 32.55 -9.12
C ILE A 186 -28.46 32.69 -7.66
N ALA A 187 -29.35 32.92 -6.71
CA ALA A 187 -29.02 32.98 -5.29
C ALA A 187 -28.47 31.65 -4.73
N LEU A 188 -28.69 30.52 -5.42
CA LEU A 188 -28.04 29.24 -5.09
C LEU A 188 -26.62 29.12 -5.63
N ILE A 189 -26.25 29.93 -6.63
CA ILE A 189 -24.96 29.88 -7.32
C ILE A 189 -23.94 30.81 -6.66
N ILE A 190 -24.35 32.04 -6.35
CA ILE A 190 -23.50 33.10 -5.81
C ILE A 190 -24.00 33.51 -4.42
N ASN A 191 -23.08 33.73 -3.48
CA ASN A 191 -23.45 34.23 -2.16
C ASN A 191 -23.78 35.74 -2.24
N GLU A 192 -24.43 36.27 -1.19
CA GLU A 192 -24.85 37.67 -1.17
C GLU A 192 -23.69 38.67 -1.18
N ASP A 193 -22.54 38.31 -0.61
CA ASP A 193 -21.39 39.22 -0.50
C ASP A 193 -20.68 39.39 -1.85
N ASP A 194 -20.50 38.30 -2.59
CA ASP A 194 -20.01 38.31 -3.96
C ASP A 194 -20.99 39.06 -4.87
N LEU A 195 -22.30 38.88 -4.68
CA LEU A 195 -23.33 39.61 -5.42
C LEU A 195 -23.26 41.13 -5.15
N LYS A 196 -23.09 41.56 -3.89
CA LYS A 196 -22.89 42.97 -3.52
C LYS A 196 -21.63 43.53 -4.16
N SER A 197 -20.53 42.77 -4.19
CA SER A 197 -19.27 43.19 -4.82
C SER A 197 -19.42 43.43 -6.33
N TRP A 198 -20.41 42.81 -6.96
CA TRP A 198 -20.67 42.93 -8.39
C TRP A 198 -21.56 44.12 -8.74
N GLY A 199 -22.13 44.80 -7.74
CA GLY A 199 -23.07 45.90 -7.92
C GLY A 199 -24.47 45.45 -8.33
N HIS A 200 -25.38 46.41 -8.46
CA HIS A 200 -26.73 46.13 -8.95
C HIS A 200 -26.70 45.87 -10.45
N MET A 201 -27.00 44.62 -10.84
CA MET A 201 -27.00 44.17 -12.23
C MET A 201 -28.35 43.51 -12.56
N GLY A 202 -28.81 43.63 -13.81
CA GLY A 202 -29.96 42.89 -14.30
C GLY A 202 -29.67 41.39 -14.39
N LEU A 203 -30.71 40.55 -14.35
CA LEU A 203 -30.58 39.09 -14.39
C LEU A 203 -29.74 38.59 -15.59
N GLN A 204 -29.92 39.19 -16.77
CA GLN A 204 -29.15 38.80 -17.96
C GLN A 204 -27.66 39.13 -17.84
N ASP A 205 -27.33 40.31 -17.32
CA ASP A 205 -25.94 40.71 -17.10
C ASP A 205 -25.27 39.85 -16.03
N LEU A 206 -26.00 39.47 -14.97
CA LEU A 206 -25.55 38.51 -13.96
C LEU A 206 -25.24 37.15 -14.58
N LYS A 207 -26.12 36.62 -15.44
CA LYS A 207 -25.89 35.36 -16.14
C LYS A 207 -24.64 35.41 -17.01
N VAL A 208 -24.43 36.50 -17.75
CA VAL A 208 -23.23 36.72 -18.57
C VAL A 208 -21.97 36.77 -17.70
N LYS A 209 -22.02 37.50 -16.58
CA LYS A 209 -20.88 37.62 -15.65
C LYS A 209 -20.52 36.28 -15.01
N LEU A 210 -21.51 35.54 -14.50
CA LEU A 210 -21.31 34.19 -13.98
C LEU A 210 -20.70 33.27 -15.04
N ARG A 211 -21.26 33.28 -16.26
CA ARG A 211 -20.73 32.46 -17.35
C ARG A 211 -19.26 32.74 -17.60
N LYS A 212 -18.85 34.02 -17.65
CA LYS A 212 -17.45 34.41 -17.81
C LYS A 212 -16.56 33.86 -16.68
N THR A 213 -16.96 34.04 -15.42
CA THR A 213 -16.22 33.51 -14.26
C THR A 213 -16.01 31.99 -14.34
N TYR A 214 -17.02 31.24 -14.76
CA TYR A 214 -16.92 29.79 -14.89
C TYR A 214 -16.21 29.31 -16.16
N ILE A 215 -16.07 30.15 -17.19
CA ILE A 215 -15.18 29.88 -18.33
C ILE A 215 -13.72 29.89 -17.87
N ASP A 216 -13.32 30.85 -17.03
CA ASP A 216 -11.96 30.89 -16.50
C ASP A 216 -11.67 29.63 -15.66
N LEU A 217 -12.62 29.23 -14.80
CA LEU A 217 -12.52 27.97 -14.05
C LEU A 217 -12.44 26.75 -14.98
N TYR A 218 -13.24 26.72 -16.06
CA TYR A 218 -13.18 25.66 -17.06
C TYR A 218 -11.78 25.52 -17.67
N ILE A 219 -11.15 26.64 -18.04
CA ILE A 219 -9.79 26.66 -18.60
C ILE A 219 -8.78 26.12 -17.59
N THR A 220 -8.87 26.52 -16.31
CA THR A 220 -8.01 26.00 -15.24
C THR A 220 -8.20 24.50 -15.03
N THR A 221 -9.44 24.03 -14.89
CA THR A 221 -9.73 22.61 -14.73
C THR A 221 -9.28 21.80 -15.94
N GLN A 222 -9.48 22.31 -17.16
CA GLN A 222 -8.99 21.69 -18.39
C GLN A 222 -7.47 21.51 -18.38
N TYR A 223 -6.71 22.54 -17.99
CA TYR A 223 -5.26 22.47 -17.88
C TYR A 223 -4.81 21.37 -16.92
N HIS A 224 -5.40 21.31 -15.72
CA HIS A 224 -5.07 20.28 -14.73
C HIS A 224 -5.49 18.87 -15.16
N THR A 225 -6.66 18.72 -15.79
CA THR A 225 -7.11 17.45 -16.37
C THR A 225 -6.13 16.96 -17.44
N PHE A 226 -5.64 17.84 -18.31
CA PHE A 226 -4.65 17.46 -19.33
C PHE A 226 -3.31 17.01 -18.73
N LYS A 227 -2.90 17.66 -17.63
CA LYS A 227 -1.71 17.23 -16.87
C LYS A 227 -1.87 15.81 -16.32
N LEU A 228 -3.01 15.51 -15.69
CA LEU A 228 -3.29 14.16 -15.18
C LEU A 228 -3.46 13.13 -16.31
N TRP A 229 -4.11 13.52 -17.41
CA TRP A 229 -4.29 12.65 -18.58
C TRP A 229 -2.97 12.10 -19.12
N ASN A 230 -1.88 12.88 -19.08
CA ASN A 230 -0.57 12.42 -19.54
C ASN A 230 0.00 11.27 -18.69
N LEU A 231 -0.42 11.14 -17.43
CA LEU A 231 -0.10 10.02 -16.56
C LEU A 231 -1.14 8.88 -16.76
N GLU A 232 -2.42 9.22 -16.74
CA GLU A 232 -3.54 8.27 -16.84
C GLU A 232 -3.53 7.45 -18.14
N LYS A 233 -3.23 8.07 -19.28
CA LYS A 233 -3.22 7.39 -20.58
C LYS A 233 -2.21 6.23 -20.66
N LYS A 234 -1.16 6.27 -19.82
CA LYS A 234 -0.16 5.19 -19.74
C LYS A 234 -0.66 3.98 -18.96
N LEU A 235 -1.69 4.16 -18.13
CA LEU A 235 -2.23 3.16 -17.21
C LEU A 235 -3.52 2.50 -17.71
N THR A 236 -3.93 2.75 -18.96
CA THR A 236 -5.22 2.35 -19.52
C THR A 236 -5.56 0.85 -19.34
N HIS A 237 -4.55 -0.03 -19.35
CA HIS A 237 -4.72 -1.48 -19.18
C HIS A 237 -4.39 -1.99 -17.75
N SER A 238 -4.14 -1.10 -16.80
CA SER A 238 -3.63 -1.39 -15.47
C SER A 238 -4.48 -0.67 -14.42
N ASN A 239 -5.79 -0.90 -14.45
CA ASN A 239 -6.74 -0.27 -13.51
C ASN A 239 -7.39 -1.23 -12.53
N TYR A 240 -7.20 -2.54 -12.75
CA TYR A 240 -7.81 -3.60 -11.99
C TYR A 240 -6.75 -4.61 -11.60
N PHE A 241 -7.04 -5.36 -10.54
CA PHE A 241 -6.19 -6.46 -10.11
C PHE A 241 -5.94 -7.46 -11.26
N SER A 242 -4.71 -7.95 -11.33
CA SER A 242 -4.31 -9.04 -12.20
C SER A 242 -3.36 -9.95 -11.42
N PRO A 243 -3.54 -11.28 -11.47
CA PRO A 243 -2.60 -12.20 -10.84
C PRO A 243 -1.26 -12.26 -11.59
N LYS A 244 -1.23 -11.81 -12.86
CA LYS A 244 0.00 -11.79 -13.66
C LYS A 244 0.91 -10.66 -13.21
N PRO A 245 2.24 -10.89 -13.12
CA PRO A 245 3.21 -9.85 -12.86
C PRO A 245 3.06 -8.68 -13.83
N LEU A 246 3.18 -7.46 -13.32
CA LEU A 246 3.21 -6.26 -14.12
C LEU A 246 4.48 -6.18 -14.96
N LYS A 247 4.32 -5.66 -16.17
CA LYS A 247 5.47 -5.25 -17.00
C LYS A 247 6.20 -4.10 -16.32
N GLU A 248 7.52 -4.10 -16.43
CA GLU A 248 8.37 -3.08 -15.81
C GLU A 248 7.99 -1.65 -16.23
N ILE A 249 7.64 -1.44 -17.51
CA ILE A 249 7.18 -0.14 -18.03
C ILE A 249 5.96 0.35 -17.24
N THR A 250 4.95 -0.51 -17.06
CA THR A 250 3.73 -0.18 -16.32
C THR A 250 4.02 0.10 -14.84
N ARG A 251 4.95 -0.66 -14.23
CA ARG A 251 5.41 -0.39 -12.86
C ARG A 251 6.05 0.99 -12.76
N ASN A 252 6.93 1.36 -13.70
CA ASN A 252 7.61 2.66 -13.72
C ASN A 252 6.64 3.83 -13.97
N ASP A 253 5.60 3.61 -14.78
CA ASP A 253 4.52 4.59 -14.96
C ASP A 253 3.73 4.81 -13.66
N TRP A 254 3.44 3.74 -12.90
CA TRP A 254 2.84 3.85 -11.57
C TRP A 254 3.74 4.57 -10.57
N VAL A 255 5.03 4.25 -10.52
CA VAL A 255 6.02 4.96 -9.69
C VAL A 255 6.01 6.46 -10.01
N SER A 256 6.02 6.82 -11.30
CA SER A 256 5.99 8.22 -11.73
C SER A 256 4.74 8.94 -11.25
N TYR A 257 3.57 8.29 -11.32
CA TYR A 257 2.32 8.90 -10.88
C TYR A 257 2.23 9.04 -9.36
N VAL A 258 2.64 7.99 -8.62
CA VAL A 258 2.67 8.01 -7.16
C VAL A 258 3.63 9.09 -6.66
N LEU A 259 4.84 9.20 -7.25
CA LEU A 259 5.81 10.24 -6.89
C LEU A 259 5.29 11.64 -7.23
N PHE A 260 4.60 11.81 -8.36
CA PHE A 260 3.93 13.07 -8.69
C PHE A 260 2.91 13.47 -7.61
N ALA A 261 2.04 12.54 -7.18
CA ALA A 261 1.05 12.83 -6.15
C ALA A 261 1.70 13.04 -4.76
N TYR A 262 2.73 12.25 -4.44
CA TYR A 262 3.48 12.36 -3.19
C TYR A 262 4.18 13.72 -3.07
N THR A 263 4.89 14.15 -4.11
CA THR A 263 5.57 15.45 -4.13
C THR A 263 4.59 16.61 -3.92
N GLN A 264 3.40 16.56 -4.53
CA GLN A 264 2.33 17.54 -4.29
C GLN A 264 1.85 17.55 -2.84
N SER A 265 1.71 16.39 -2.20
CA SER A 265 1.32 16.29 -0.78
C SER A 265 2.39 16.81 0.18
N THR A 266 3.66 16.71 -0.21
CA THR A 266 4.80 17.12 0.63
C THR A 266 5.29 18.55 0.39
N ALA A 267 4.77 19.23 -0.63
CA ALA A 267 5.16 20.59 -0.93
C ALA A 267 4.80 21.50 0.26
N ASN A 268 5.79 22.20 0.83
CA ASN A 268 5.55 23.21 1.85
C ASN A 268 4.61 24.26 1.28
N PRO A 269 3.41 24.46 1.85
CA PRO A 269 2.57 25.55 1.41
C PRO A 269 3.25 26.83 1.87
N HIS A 270 3.92 27.55 0.98
CA HIS A 270 4.20 28.97 1.17
C HIS A 270 2.90 29.81 1.18
N THR A 271 1.74 29.17 1.29
CA THR A 271 0.41 29.75 1.16
C THR A 271 -0.32 29.69 2.49
N LYS A 272 -0.96 30.81 2.85
CA LYS A 272 -1.85 30.95 4.03
C LYS A 272 -3.11 30.07 3.98
N ASN A 273 -3.21 29.14 3.02
CA ASN A 273 -4.46 28.48 2.65
C ASN A 273 -4.51 27.03 3.19
N GLN A 274 -5.12 26.84 4.36
CA GLN A 274 -5.19 25.56 5.07
C GLN A 274 -5.91 24.44 4.30
N HIS A 275 -6.69 24.76 3.27
CA HIS A 275 -7.44 23.78 2.48
C HIS A 275 -6.61 23.04 1.42
N LEU A 276 -5.52 23.65 0.93
CA LEU A 276 -4.68 23.06 -0.12
C LEU A 276 -3.90 21.82 0.36
N PRO A 277 -3.34 21.78 1.59
CA PRO A 277 -2.74 20.56 2.15
C PRO A 277 -3.70 19.36 2.19
N TYR A 278 -4.93 19.56 2.68
CA TYR A 278 -5.91 18.48 2.77
C TYR A 278 -6.26 17.91 1.39
N PHE A 279 -6.44 18.76 0.37
CA PHE A 279 -6.71 18.30 -0.98
C PHE A 279 -5.57 17.43 -1.53
N ASN A 280 -4.32 17.91 -1.42
CA ASN A 280 -3.16 17.17 -1.93
C ASN A 280 -2.97 15.83 -1.20
N ASP A 281 -3.30 15.77 0.08
CA ASP A 281 -3.31 14.54 0.86
C ASP A 281 -4.35 13.54 0.37
N GLN A 282 -5.60 13.99 0.21
CA GLN A 282 -6.66 13.11 -0.29
C GLN A 282 -6.37 12.65 -1.73
N PHE A 283 -5.74 13.49 -2.54
CA PHE A 283 -5.30 13.14 -3.88
C PHE A 283 -4.22 12.05 -3.83
N PHE A 284 -3.15 12.23 -3.05
CA PHE A 284 -2.11 11.20 -2.87
C PHE A 284 -2.70 9.88 -2.38
N LEU A 285 -3.53 9.91 -1.33
CA LEU A 285 -4.17 8.71 -0.78
C LEU A 285 -5.04 8.00 -1.82
N THR A 286 -5.72 8.75 -2.70
CA THR A 286 -6.50 8.18 -3.79
C THR A 286 -5.61 7.50 -4.84
N ILE A 287 -4.48 8.10 -5.20
CA ILE A 287 -3.54 7.53 -6.18
C ILE A 287 -2.84 6.29 -5.63
N ILE A 288 -2.35 6.31 -4.39
CA ILE A 288 -1.64 5.17 -3.81
C ILE A 288 -2.57 3.98 -3.59
N GLU A 289 -3.78 4.16 -3.04
CA GLU A 289 -4.74 3.05 -2.86
C GLU A 289 -5.18 2.47 -4.20
N ARG A 290 -5.33 3.30 -5.25
CA ARG A 290 -5.60 2.81 -6.60
C ARG A 290 -4.43 2.02 -7.18
N CYS A 291 -3.21 2.51 -6.98
CA CYS A 291 -1.99 1.82 -7.44
C CYS A 291 -1.90 0.43 -6.80
N LEU A 292 -2.11 0.34 -5.49
CA LEU A 292 -2.01 -0.90 -4.71
C LEU A 292 -2.99 -2.00 -5.13
N ILE A 293 -4.11 -1.67 -5.79
CA ILE A 293 -5.02 -2.67 -6.38
C ILE A 293 -4.26 -3.53 -7.41
N VAL A 294 -3.34 -2.94 -8.16
CA VAL A 294 -2.59 -3.61 -9.21
C VAL A 294 -1.18 -3.98 -8.78
N THR A 295 -0.60 -3.23 -7.84
CA THR A 295 0.78 -3.39 -7.39
C THR A 295 0.92 -3.99 -5.99
N GLY A 296 -0.14 -4.55 -5.43
CA GLY A 296 -0.17 -5.03 -4.04
C GLY A 296 0.93 -6.04 -3.68
N CYS A 297 1.43 -6.81 -4.65
CA CYS A 297 2.54 -7.77 -4.47
C CYS A 297 3.95 -7.17 -4.54
N TYR A 298 4.08 -5.86 -4.80
CA TYR A 298 5.35 -5.14 -4.86
C TYR A 298 5.53 -4.28 -3.61
N GLN A 299 6.66 -4.46 -2.92
CA GLN A 299 6.89 -3.80 -1.64
C GLN A 299 7.06 -2.27 -1.74
N ASP A 300 7.63 -1.77 -2.84
CA ASP A 300 8.02 -0.37 -3.00
C ASP A 300 6.87 0.61 -2.70
N PHE A 301 5.66 0.29 -3.18
CA PHE A 301 4.50 1.15 -3.01
C PHE A 301 4.00 1.17 -1.56
N TRP A 302 4.09 0.05 -0.85
CA TRP A 302 3.77 -0.04 0.58
C TRP A 302 4.78 0.74 1.44
N LEU A 303 6.07 0.67 1.10
CA LEU A 303 7.13 1.44 1.76
C LEU A 303 6.91 2.96 1.55
N ILE A 304 6.56 3.38 0.33
CA ILE A 304 6.18 4.79 0.04
C ILE A 304 4.97 5.20 0.89
N TYR A 305 3.96 4.34 1.01
CA TYR A 305 2.75 4.63 1.77
C TYR A 305 3.03 4.75 3.28
N ALA A 306 3.86 3.86 3.83
CA ALA A 306 4.31 3.95 5.21
C ALA A 306 5.13 5.23 5.45
N ALA A 307 6.07 5.56 4.55
CA ALA A 307 6.90 6.75 4.63
C ALA A 307 6.07 8.05 4.61
N TYR A 308 4.98 8.09 3.84
CA TYR A 308 4.03 9.21 3.85
C TYR A 308 3.45 9.46 5.25
N TYR A 309 2.99 8.41 5.92
CA TYR A 309 2.44 8.54 7.28
C TYR A 309 3.53 8.86 8.31
N LEU A 310 4.71 8.27 8.20
CA LEU A 310 5.84 8.56 9.09
C LEU A 310 6.26 10.03 9.02
N ARG A 311 6.32 10.63 7.82
CA ARG A 311 6.58 12.06 7.64
C ARG A 311 5.60 12.96 8.39
N LYS A 312 4.37 12.47 8.59
CA LYS A 312 3.30 13.16 9.30
C LYS A 312 3.22 12.81 10.78
N ASN A 313 4.20 12.07 11.30
CA ASN A 313 4.22 11.53 12.65
C ASN A 313 3.01 10.62 12.95
N MET A 314 2.42 10.00 11.92
CA MET A 314 1.30 9.08 12.00
C MET A 314 1.80 7.62 12.06
N VAL A 315 2.53 7.29 13.13
CA VAL A 315 3.23 6.00 13.26
C VAL A 315 2.28 4.81 13.23
N GLN A 316 1.10 4.94 13.84
CA GLN A 316 0.11 3.85 13.87
C GLN A 316 -0.41 3.52 12.47
N GLN A 317 -0.73 4.53 11.67
CA GLN A 317 -1.18 4.36 10.29
C GLN A 317 -0.07 3.79 9.40
N ALA A 318 1.19 4.17 9.63
CA ALA A 318 2.33 3.57 8.93
C ALA A 318 2.44 2.05 9.21
N LYS A 319 2.32 1.64 10.49
CA LYS A 319 2.29 0.22 10.87
C LYS A 319 1.13 -0.54 10.23
N GLU A 320 -0.05 0.07 10.17
CA GLU A 320 -1.23 -0.52 9.51
C GLU A 320 -0.99 -0.76 8.01
N GLN A 321 -0.32 0.18 7.32
CA GLN A 321 0.00 -0.02 5.90
C GLN A 321 1.05 -1.09 5.68
N LEU A 322 2.09 -1.16 6.53
CA LEU A 322 3.10 -2.21 6.45
C LEU A 322 2.48 -3.59 6.73
N LEU A 323 1.58 -3.69 7.72
CA LEU A 323 0.87 -4.93 8.02
C LEU A 323 -0.03 -5.38 6.86
N ARG A 324 -0.77 -4.46 6.24
CA ARG A 324 -1.52 -4.74 4.99
C ARG A 324 -0.59 -5.23 3.88
N GLY A 325 0.55 -4.57 3.71
CA GLY A 325 1.56 -4.95 2.71
C GLY A 325 2.14 -6.34 2.96
N MET A 326 2.44 -6.70 4.20
CA MET A 326 2.95 -8.03 4.56
C MET A 326 2.03 -9.17 4.14
N TYR A 327 0.71 -8.99 4.26
CA TYR A 327 -0.27 -10.00 3.85
C TYR A 327 -0.32 -10.20 2.32
N LEU A 328 0.02 -9.17 1.55
CA LEU A 328 -0.09 -9.15 0.09
C LEU A 328 1.25 -9.39 -0.62
N ASN A 329 2.36 -9.39 0.12
CA ASN A 329 3.70 -9.51 -0.42
C ASN A 329 4.31 -10.88 -0.13
N PRO A 330 5.08 -11.45 -1.08
CA PRO A 330 5.88 -12.64 -0.84
C PRO A 330 6.76 -12.52 0.41
N ILE A 331 7.07 -13.65 1.04
CA ILE A 331 7.94 -13.68 2.22
C ILE A 331 9.36 -13.16 1.93
N LEU A 332 9.80 -13.31 0.67
CA LEU A 332 11.09 -12.83 0.15
C LEU A 332 11.23 -11.29 0.17
N ASN A 333 10.12 -10.55 0.21
CA ASN A 333 10.14 -9.09 0.35
C ASN A 333 10.36 -8.73 1.82
N VAL A 334 11.63 -8.77 2.26
CA VAL A 334 12.02 -8.62 3.66
C VAL A 334 11.89 -7.19 4.18
N ASP A 335 12.07 -6.18 3.33
CA ASP A 335 12.15 -4.76 3.74
C ASP A 335 10.88 -4.30 4.48
N LEU A 336 9.70 -4.73 4.01
CA LEU A 336 8.42 -4.41 4.65
C LEU A 336 8.34 -4.91 6.09
N ARG A 337 8.78 -6.15 6.30
CA ARG A 337 8.73 -6.85 7.59
C ARG A 337 9.76 -6.26 8.53
N ILE A 338 10.97 -6.01 8.03
CA ILE A 338 12.07 -5.37 8.76
C ILE A 338 11.66 -3.95 9.19
N GLN A 339 11.07 -3.15 8.29
CA GLN A 339 10.59 -1.82 8.65
C GLN A 339 9.46 -1.88 9.68
N LEU A 340 8.54 -2.85 9.60
CA LEU A 340 7.50 -3.03 10.61
C LEU A 340 8.09 -3.40 11.97
N VAL A 341 9.06 -4.31 12.00
CA VAL A 341 9.81 -4.69 13.21
C VAL A 341 10.45 -3.44 13.83
N ASP A 342 11.10 -2.60 13.03
CA ASP A 342 11.73 -1.37 13.51
C ASP A 342 10.72 -0.39 14.11
N LEU A 343 9.54 -0.22 13.48
CA LEU A 343 8.48 0.61 14.06
C LEU A 343 7.94 0.02 15.37
N TYR A 344 7.81 -1.29 15.49
CA TYR A 344 7.43 -1.93 16.75
C TYR A 344 8.48 -1.71 17.84
N LEU A 345 9.78 -1.83 17.53
CA LEU A 345 10.85 -1.55 18.48
C LEU A 345 10.84 -0.09 18.94
N ILE A 346 10.71 0.86 18.00
CA ILE A 346 10.64 2.30 18.30
C ILE A 346 9.44 2.62 19.20
N THR A 347 8.30 1.95 18.96
CA THR A 347 7.08 2.11 19.76
C THR A 347 7.04 1.24 21.02
N LYS A 348 8.15 0.54 21.35
CA LYS A 348 8.31 -0.34 22.52
C LYS A 348 7.36 -1.55 22.53
N GLU A 349 6.85 -1.96 21.38
CA GLU A 349 6.02 -3.15 21.19
C GLU A 349 6.89 -4.38 20.88
N VAL A 350 7.85 -4.69 21.77
CA VAL A 350 8.90 -5.71 21.54
C VAL A 350 8.32 -7.10 21.23
N GLN A 351 7.22 -7.47 21.88
CA GLN A 351 6.57 -8.77 21.64
C GLN A 351 6.02 -8.90 20.21
N LYS A 352 5.48 -7.82 19.64
CA LYS A 352 5.02 -7.83 18.23
C LYS A 352 6.19 -7.87 17.26
N ALA A 353 7.28 -7.16 17.57
CA ALA A 353 8.52 -7.24 16.81
C ALA A 353 9.07 -8.67 16.79
N HIS A 354 9.11 -9.32 17.96
CA HIS A 354 9.54 -10.71 18.12
C HIS A 354 8.70 -11.68 17.29
N SER A 355 7.36 -11.60 17.37
CA SER A 355 6.49 -12.49 16.56
C SER A 355 6.77 -12.39 15.06
N VAL A 356 6.91 -11.16 14.54
CA VAL A 356 7.15 -10.95 13.09
C VAL A 356 8.52 -11.44 12.67
N ILE A 357 9.57 -11.19 13.46
CA ILE A 357 10.94 -11.54 13.06
C ILE A 357 11.22 -13.04 13.21
N VAL A 358 10.64 -13.70 14.21
CA VAL A 358 10.76 -15.17 14.40
C VAL A 358 10.10 -15.90 13.24
N GLU A 359 8.89 -15.47 12.85
CA GLU A 359 8.21 -16.01 11.67
C GLU A 359 9.09 -15.83 10.43
N LEU A 360 9.57 -14.61 10.17
CA LEU A 360 10.42 -14.33 9.01
C LEU A 360 11.70 -15.17 8.99
N TYR A 361 12.37 -15.31 10.13
CA TYR A 361 13.58 -16.13 10.27
C TYR A 361 13.30 -17.62 10.06
N SER A 362 12.13 -18.12 10.47
CA SER A 362 11.76 -19.52 10.23
C SER A 362 11.62 -19.85 8.73
N PHE A 363 11.17 -18.89 7.92
CA PHE A 363 11.05 -19.04 6.47
C PHE A 363 12.34 -18.73 5.72
N LEU A 364 13.14 -17.80 6.22
CA LEU A 364 14.39 -17.35 5.60
C LEU A 364 15.58 -17.50 6.57
N PRO A 365 15.87 -18.72 7.06
CA PRO A 365 16.91 -18.92 8.07
C PRO A 365 18.28 -18.53 7.53
N ASN A 366 18.50 -18.65 6.22
CA ASN A 366 19.79 -18.36 5.58
C ASN A 366 19.88 -16.91 5.10
N SER A 367 18.95 -16.01 5.45
CA SER A 367 19.13 -14.58 5.15
C SER A 367 19.98 -13.92 6.23
N TYR A 368 21.14 -13.39 5.82
CA TYR A 368 22.05 -12.65 6.70
C TYR A 368 21.35 -11.46 7.38
N GLU A 369 20.61 -10.67 6.59
CA GLU A 369 19.90 -9.49 7.06
C GLU A 369 18.82 -9.85 8.09
N VAL A 370 18.03 -10.89 7.81
CA VAL A 370 16.98 -11.37 8.72
C VAL A 370 17.59 -11.88 10.02
N PHE A 371 18.71 -12.61 9.94
CA PHE A 371 19.40 -13.10 11.13
C PHE A 371 19.90 -11.95 12.03
N LEU A 372 20.53 -10.92 11.47
CA LEU A 372 20.96 -9.76 12.26
C LEU A 372 19.78 -9.03 12.94
N LYS A 373 18.67 -8.88 12.21
CA LYS A 373 17.47 -8.26 12.79
C LYS A 373 16.87 -9.15 13.89
N TYR A 374 16.83 -10.46 13.69
CA TYR A 374 16.41 -11.44 14.69
C TYR A 374 17.23 -11.29 15.98
N LEU A 375 18.57 -11.32 15.90
CA LEU A 375 19.45 -11.16 17.06
C LEU A 375 19.20 -9.84 17.82
N THR A 376 18.94 -8.76 17.08
CA THR A 376 18.64 -7.46 17.68
C THR A 376 17.36 -7.51 18.50
N VAL A 377 16.33 -8.20 18.00
CA VAL A 377 15.05 -8.35 18.69
C VAL A 377 15.15 -9.31 19.87
N GLU A 378 15.82 -10.46 19.70
CA GLU A 378 16.01 -11.44 20.78
C GLU A 378 16.74 -10.84 21.98
N LYS A 379 17.81 -10.06 21.73
CA LYS A 379 18.53 -9.33 22.77
C LYS A 379 17.63 -8.38 23.58
N LEU A 380 16.58 -7.83 22.96
CA LEU A 380 15.62 -6.95 23.62
C LEU A 380 14.46 -7.72 24.27
N ALA A 381 14.11 -8.89 23.74
CA ALA A 381 12.99 -9.70 24.20
C ALA A 381 13.37 -10.61 25.38
N GLN A 382 14.58 -11.15 25.39
CA GLN A 382 15.05 -12.13 26.36
C GLN A 382 16.04 -11.52 27.36
N LYS A 383 15.96 -11.95 28.62
CA LYS A 383 16.87 -11.47 29.69
C LYS A 383 18.23 -12.17 29.68
N ASP A 384 18.26 -13.46 29.35
CA ASP A 384 19.46 -14.32 29.43
C ASP A 384 20.06 -14.61 28.04
N PHE A 385 19.92 -13.66 27.11
CA PHE A 385 20.33 -13.85 25.72
C PHE A 385 21.86 -13.94 25.57
N ASN A 386 22.37 -15.12 25.21
CA ASN A 386 23.80 -15.32 24.94
C ASN A 386 24.12 -15.07 23.46
N LEU A 387 24.39 -13.81 23.14
CA LEU A 387 24.72 -13.37 21.79
C LEU A 387 25.91 -14.13 21.18
N LEU A 388 26.96 -14.43 21.95
CA LEU A 388 28.15 -15.11 21.42
C LEU A 388 27.83 -16.55 20.99
N GLN A 389 26.99 -17.25 21.78
CA GLN A 389 26.56 -18.60 21.45
C GLN A 389 25.74 -18.64 20.16
N GLU A 390 24.78 -17.72 20.00
CA GLU A 390 23.96 -17.64 18.78
C GLU A 390 24.80 -17.37 17.51
N PHE A 391 25.83 -16.54 17.62
CA PHE A 391 26.80 -16.34 16.53
C PHE A 391 27.57 -17.63 16.21
N GLN A 392 28.03 -18.36 17.24
CA GLN A 392 28.74 -19.63 17.07
C GLN A 392 27.86 -20.68 16.39
N ASP A 393 26.66 -20.90 16.92
CA ASP A 393 25.70 -21.86 16.39
C ASP A 393 25.38 -21.54 14.92
N LYS A 394 25.24 -20.24 14.59
CA LYS A 394 25.00 -19.84 13.21
C LYS A 394 26.20 -20.11 12.30
N LEU A 395 27.41 -19.75 12.70
CA LEU A 395 28.61 -19.99 11.92
C LEU A 395 28.87 -21.49 11.71
N GLU A 396 28.62 -22.32 12.72
CA GLU A 396 28.68 -23.78 12.62
C GLU A 396 27.65 -24.33 11.63
N ALA A 397 26.39 -23.89 11.73
CA ALA A 397 25.33 -24.34 10.84
C ALA A 397 25.58 -23.99 9.36
N MET A 398 26.31 -22.90 9.09
CA MET A 398 26.60 -22.43 7.72
C MET A 398 27.89 -23.00 7.15
N GLN A 399 28.71 -23.66 7.95
CA GLN A 399 30.00 -24.21 7.52
C GLN A 399 29.80 -25.25 6.41
N SER A 400 30.61 -25.17 5.35
CA SER A 400 30.54 -26.02 4.15
C SER A 400 29.22 -25.96 3.38
N THR A 401 28.41 -24.94 3.62
CA THR A 401 27.19 -24.66 2.83
C THR A 401 27.46 -23.58 1.79
N GLU A 402 26.59 -23.46 0.78
CA GLU A 402 26.64 -22.35 -0.19
C GLU A 402 26.48 -20.95 0.46
N TYR A 403 25.98 -20.91 1.69
CA TYR A 403 25.73 -19.70 2.48
C TYR A 403 26.91 -19.30 3.38
N GLU A 404 28.00 -20.06 3.42
CA GLU A 404 29.10 -19.78 4.36
C GLU A 404 29.69 -18.37 4.16
N ALA A 405 29.95 -17.99 2.91
CA ALA A 405 30.62 -16.74 2.57
C ALA A 405 29.84 -15.49 3.00
N GLN A 406 28.50 -15.51 2.93
CA GLN A 406 27.69 -14.37 3.37
C GLN A 406 27.69 -14.22 4.90
N PHE A 407 27.89 -15.29 5.66
CA PHE A 407 27.94 -15.23 7.12
C PHE A 407 29.33 -14.89 7.67
N ASP A 408 30.36 -14.79 6.83
CA ASP A 408 31.67 -14.27 7.23
C ASP A 408 31.60 -12.80 7.68
N TYR A 409 30.59 -12.05 7.24
CA TYR A 409 30.33 -10.70 7.75
C TYR A 409 30.00 -10.67 9.25
N LEU A 410 29.53 -11.79 9.84
CA LEU A 410 29.32 -11.88 11.29
C LEU A 410 30.60 -11.63 12.08
N PHE A 411 31.77 -12.01 11.56
CA PHE A 411 33.03 -11.70 12.23
C PHE A 411 33.27 -10.20 12.27
N ALA A 412 32.88 -9.42 11.25
CA ALA A 412 33.00 -7.97 11.33
C ALA A 412 31.96 -7.37 12.28
N ASP A 413 30.72 -7.86 12.24
CA ASP A 413 29.63 -7.32 13.04
C ASP A 413 29.75 -7.65 14.53
N ILE A 414 30.33 -8.80 14.93
CA ILE A 414 30.51 -9.18 16.34
C ILE A 414 31.30 -8.12 17.13
N LEU A 415 32.24 -7.43 16.48
CA LEU A 415 33.05 -6.36 17.07
C LEU A 415 32.24 -5.10 17.41
N ARG A 416 31.05 -4.93 16.80
CA ARG A 416 30.15 -3.80 17.06
C ARG A 416 29.21 -4.06 18.24
N TYR A 417 29.12 -5.31 18.70
CA TYR A 417 28.30 -5.67 19.84
C TYR A 417 29.09 -5.58 21.15
N ASN A 418 28.37 -5.36 22.24
CA ASN A 418 28.93 -5.33 23.59
C ASN A 418 29.20 -6.76 24.10
N ILE A 419 30.14 -7.47 23.48
CA ILE A 419 30.63 -8.78 23.90
C ILE A 419 32.01 -8.59 24.53
N PRO A 420 32.33 -9.23 25.68
CA PRO A 420 33.66 -9.19 26.27
C PRO A 420 34.72 -9.64 25.25
N VAL A 421 35.70 -8.76 24.99
CA VAL A 421 36.69 -8.95 23.92
C VAL A 421 37.57 -10.17 24.19
N GLU A 422 37.73 -10.55 25.46
CA GLU A 422 38.51 -11.72 25.90
C GLU A 422 37.95 -13.04 25.38
N ASN A 423 36.65 -13.09 25.08
CA ASN A 423 35.97 -14.28 24.58
C ASN A 423 36.07 -14.44 23.05
N LEU A 424 36.47 -13.38 22.33
CA LEU A 424 36.49 -13.37 20.87
C LEU A 424 37.66 -14.14 20.25
N PRO A 425 38.91 -14.11 20.76
CA PRO A 425 40.03 -14.84 20.14
C PRO A 425 39.75 -16.31 19.84
N ALA A 426 39.13 -17.02 20.80
CA ALA A 426 38.80 -18.44 20.64
C ALA A 426 37.83 -18.69 19.48
N LEU A 427 36.90 -17.75 19.22
CA LEU A 427 36.01 -17.83 18.07
C LEU A 427 36.78 -17.74 16.75
N TYR A 428 37.70 -16.77 16.62
CA TYR A 428 38.46 -16.62 15.37
C TYR A 428 39.45 -17.77 15.18
N GLU A 429 40.16 -18.20 16.22
CA GLU A 429 41.10 -19.33 16.15
C GLU A 429 40.43 -20.61 15.62
N LYS A 430 39.14 -20.82 15.92
CA LYS A 430 38.35 -21.95 15.39
C LYS A 430 38.16 -21.92 13.86
N TYR A 431 38.17 -20.74 13.23
CA TYR A 431 37.90 -20.54 11.80
C TYR A 431 39.11 -19.99 11.04
N ASP A 432 40.32 -20.22 11.55
CA ASP A 432 41.56 -19.71 10.97
C ASP A 432 41.88 -20.27 9.56
N THR A 433 41.17 -21.29 9.09
CA THR A 433 41.33 -21.88 7.75
C THR A 433 40.57 -21.15 6.65
N LYS A 434 39.80 -20.10 6.97
CA LYS A 434 39.00 -19.36 5.97
C LYS A 434 39.88 -18.60 4.97
N SER A 435 39.44 -18.54 3.72
CA SER A 435 40.05 -17.69 2.68
C SER A 435 39.41 -16.31 2.55
N SER A 436 38.39 -16.03 3.36
CA SER A 436 37.57 -14.82 3.29
C SER A 436 38.32 -13.56 3.71
N LEU A 437 38.31 -12.55 2.83
CA LEU A 437 38.92 -11.25 3.10
C LEU A 437 38.31 -10.56 4.34
N ILE A 438 36.99 -10.63 4.48
CA ILE A 438 36.26 -9.96 5.56
C ILE A 438 36.61 -10.57 6.92
N TYR A 439 36.69 -11.90 6.97
CA TYR A 439 37.16 -12.62 8.14
C TYR A 439 38.55 -12.13 8.59
N TRP A 440 39.51 -12.10 7.66
CA TRP A 440 40.88 -11.69 7.97
C TRP A 440 41.00 -10.21 8.37
N LYS A 441 40.30 -9.31 7.67
CA LYS A 441 40.23 -7.89 8.06
C LYS A 441 39.67 -7.72 9.48
N SER A 442 38.64 -8.48 9.81
CA SER A 442 38.06 -8.48 11.15
C SER A 442 39.00 -9.06 12.20
N TYR A 443 39.69 -10.16 11.91
CA TYR A 443 40.62 -10.77 12.88
C TYR A 443 41.81 -9.86 13.19
N LEU A 444 42.33 -9.17 12.18
CA LEU A 444 43.34 -8.13 12.34
C LEU A 444 42.80 -6.94 13.16
N SER A 445 41.58 -6.47 12.85
CA SER A 445 40.90 -5.40 13.59
C SER A 445 40.78 -5.72 15.08
N LEU A 446 40.33 -6.94 15.41
CA LEU A 446 40.20 -7.42 16.79
C LEU A 446 41.52 -7.24 17.56
N ASN A 447 42.63 -7.65 16.94
CA ASN A 447 43.93 -7.65 17.63
C ASN A 447 44.55 -6.26 17.75
N ILE A 448 44.38 -5.39 16.75
CA ILE A 448 44.96 -4.05 16.78
C ILE A 448 44.11 -3.04 17.56
N PHE A 449 42.80 -2.99 17.31
CA PHE A 449 41.93 -1.94 17.85
C PHE A 449 41.32 -2.30 19.21
N TYR A 450 40.97 -3.58 19.41
CA TYR A 450 40.26 -4.00 20.62
C TYR A 450 41.19 -4.61 21.66
N LEU A 451 41.98 -5.62 21.30
CA LEU A 451 42.95 -6.26 22.21
C LEU A 451 44.25 -5.45 22.36
N LYS A 452 44.54 -4.53 21.44
CA LYS A 452 45.76 -3.70 21.41
C LYS A 452 47.04 -4.53 21.51
N SER A 453 47.07 -5.69 20.86
CA SER A 453 48.18 -6.64 20.88
C SER A 453 48.93 -6.66 19.55
N LEU A 454 49.98 -5.84 19.45
CA LEU A 454 50.82 -5.78 18.24
C LEU A 454 51.49 -7.14 17.93
N LYS A 455 51.88 -7.88 18.98
CA LYS A 455 52.49 -9.21 18.83
C LYS A 455 51.54 -10.20 18.16
N LYS A 456 50.27 -10.26 18.59
CA LYS A 456 49.26 -11.13 17.97
C LYS A 456 48.89 -10.64 16.58
N PHE A 457 48.81 -9.32 16.38
CA PHE A 457 48.55 -8.72 15.08
C PHE A 457 49.57 -9.17 14.03
N GLU A 458 50.89 -9.07 14.28
CA GLU A 458 51.89 -9.50 13.29
C GLU A 458 51.81 -11.00 12.99
N ALA A 459 51.55 -11.85 14.00
CA ALA A 459 51.35 -13.28 13.78
C ALA A 459 50.13 -13.58 12.88
N ILE A 460 49.01 -12.91 13.13
CA ILE A 460 47.77 -13.08 12.35
C ILE A 460 47.93 -12.50 10.95
N LYS A 461 48.67 -11.40 10.79
CA LYS A 461 48.97 -10.79 9.49
C LYS A 461 49.69 -11.75 8.57
N THR A 462 50.70 -12.48 9.07
CA THR A 462 51.39 -13.51 8.29
C THR A 462 50.43 -14.61 7.86
N LEU A 463 49.63 -15.15 8.79
CA LEU A 463 48.62 -16.17 8.51
C LEU A 463 47.58 -15.70 7.47
N ALA A 464 47.11 -14.46 7.60
CA ALA A 464 46.11 -13.87 6.72
C ALA A 464 46.63 -13.74 5.28
N LEU A 465 47.87 -13.30 5.08
CA LEU A 465 48.50 -13.17 3.75
C LEU A 465 48.79 -14.51 3.07
N GLU A 466 48.86 -15.60 3.84
CA GLU A 466 49.02 -16.96 3.33
C GLU A 466 47.68 -17.60 2.94
N ARG A 467 46.60 -17.32 3.70
CA ARG A 467 45.33 -18.04 3.60
C ARG A 467 44.22 -17.31 2.87
N VAL A 468 44.27 -15.98 2.77
CA VAL A 468 43.28 -15.19 2.02
C VAL A 468 43.23 -15.63 0.55
N ASP A 469 42.07 -15.51 -0.09
CA ASP A 469 41.95 -15.71 -1.53
C ASP A 469 43.06 -14.92 -2.26
N PRO A 470 43.91 -15.58 -3.07
CA PRO A 470 44.99 -14.93 -3.78
C PRO A 470 44.57 -13.72 -4.60
N LYS A 471 43.32 -13.69 -5.11
CA LYS A 471 42.78 -12.57 -5.88
C LYS A 471 42.50 -11.32 -5.04
N LEU A 472 42.35 -11.47 -3.72
CA LEU A 472 42.02 -10.41 -2.78
C LEU A 472 43.22 -10.03 -1.88
N LYS A 473 44.41 -10.54 -2.19
CA LYS A 473 45.61 -10.30 -1.39
C LYS A 473 46.01 -8.82 -1.38
N ASP A 474 45.94 -8.16 -2.53
CA ASP A 474 46.25 -6.73 -2.65
C ASP A 474 45.29 -5.87 -1.80
N ASP A 475 43.99 -6.21 -1.78
CA ASP A 475 42.98 -5.52 -0.95
C ASP A 475 43.22 -5.70 0.56
N LEU A 476 43.79 -6.85 0.96
CA LEU A 476 44.19 -7.09 2.35
C LEU A 476 45.44 -6.29 2.70
N GLU A 477 46.44 -6.23 1.81
CA GLU A 477 47.65 -5.44 2.00
C GLU A 477 47.36 -3.94 2.08
N GLU A 478 46.46 -3.41 1.23
CA GLU A 478 46.01 -2.03 1.30
C GLU A 478 45.33 -1.73 2.64
N TYR A 479 44.44 -2.63 3.09
CA TYR A 479 43.80 -2.52 4.39
C TYR A 479 44.82 -2.51 5.54
N ILE A 480 45.80 -3.42 5.54
CA ILE A 480 46.87 -3.48 6.55
C ILE A 480 47.67 -2.18 6.57
N LYS A 481 48.02 -1.61 5.40
CA LYS A 481 48.70 -0.31 5.31
C LYS A 481 47.84 0.77 5.96
N GLY A 482 46.55 0.81 5.64
CA GLY A 482 45.60 1.78 6.18
C GLY A 482 45.35 1.69 7.70
N ILE A 483 45.72 0.60 8.39
CA ILE A 483 45.61 0.52 9.85
C ILE A 483 46.61 1.45 10.56
N PHE A 484 47.76 1.74 9.92
CA PHE A 484 48.86 2.49 10.52
C PHE A 484 48.98 3.94 10.03
N TYR A 485 48.10 4.36 9.12
CA TYR A 485 47.92 5.73 8.68
C TYR A 485 46.64 6.30 9.27
#